data_AF-R9CEG2-F1
#
_entry.id   AF-R9CEG2-F1
#
_cell.length_a   1.000
_cell.length_b   1.000
_cell.length_c   1.000
_cell.angle_alpha   90.00
_cell.angle_beta   90.00
_cell.angle_gamma   90.00
#
_symmetry.space_group_name_H-M   'P 1'
#
loop_
_entity.id
_entity.type
_entity.pdbx_description
1 polymer ?
#
loop_
_entity_poly.entity_id
_entity_poly.type
_entity_poly.pdbx_seq_one_letter_code
_entity_poly.pdbx_strand_id
1 'polypeptide(L)'
;MNEFSLPREELILRVIEKYSNTVYRLAISRTKSVHDAEDIMQNVFIKFINCNINFESYNHIKAWLIKLTINLSKNLLTSAWFKKTTALDENIVAVIKEEYIPPKV
;
A
#
# COMPACT_ATOMS: atom_id res chain seq x y z
N MET A 1 5.91 5.79 -35.27
CA MET A 1 5.35 4.43 -35.12
C MET A 1 4.35 4.51 -33.97
N ASN A 2 3.09 4.12 -34.16
CA ASN A 2 2.06 4.27 -33.13
C ASN A 2 2.32 3.22 -32.04
N GLU A 3 2.78 3.63 -30.85
CA GLU A 3 3.33 2.70 -29.85
C GLU A 3 2.28 1.71 -29.27
N PHE A 4 1.00 1.89 -29.60
CA PHE A 4 -0.12 1.02 -29.25
C PHE A 4 -0.54 0.03 -30.36
N SER A 5 0.20 -0.04 -31.47
CA SER A 5 0.04 -1.12 -32.45
C SER A 5 0.82 -2.39 -32.09
N LEU A 6 1.47 -2.40 -30.91
CA LEU A 6 2.24 -3.54 -30.41
C LEU A 6 1.33 -4.65 -29.89
N PRO A 7 1.74 -5.93 -29.99
CA PRO A 7 1.11 -7.03 -29.27
C PRO A 7 1.01 -6.73 -27.78
N ARG A 8 -0.04 -7.23 -27.12
CA ARG A 8 -0.33 -6.89 -25.73
C ARG A 8 0.80 -7.30 -24.79
N GLU A 9 1.43 -8.44 -25.06
CA GLU A 9 2.55 -8.98 -24.30
C GLU A 9 3.77 -8.04 -24.35
N GLU A 10 4.08 -7.48 -25.52
CA GLU A 10 5.17 -6.53 -25.71
C GLU A 10 4.88 -5.20 -25.00
N LEU A 11 3.63 -4.71 -25.06
CA LEU A 11 3.21 -3.54 -24.30
C LEU A 11 3.38 -3.77 -22.80
N ILE A 12 3.03 -4.95 -22.30
CA ILE A 12 3.19 -5.30 -20.88
C ILE A 12 4.66 -5.21 -20.46
N LEU A 13 5.56 -5.84 -21.21
CA LEU A 13 6.99 -5.82 -20.90
C LEU A 13 7.53 -4.39 -20.87
N ARG A 14 7.20 -3.57 -21.88
CA ARG A 14 7.62 -2.17 -21.95
C ARG A 14 7.09 -1.33 -20.79
N VAL A 15 5.84 -1.54 -20.38
CA VAL A 15 5.24 -0.82 -19.25
C VAL A 15 5.91 -1.20 -17.94
N ILE A 16 6.17 -2.50 -17.72
CA ILE A 16 6.86 -2.99 -16.53
C ILE A 16 8.27 -2.39 -16.50
N GLU A 17 9.06 -2.52 -17.56
CA GLU A 17 10.42 -1.98 -17.63
C GLU A 17 10.43 -0.47 -17.37
N LYS A 18 9.56 0.29 -18.05
CA LYS A 18 9.52 1.75 -17.97
C LYS A 18 9.08 2.29 -16.61
N TYR A 19 8.14 1.62 -15.94
CA TYR A 19 7.51 2.17 -14.74
C TYR A 19 7.82 1.42 -13.43
N SER A 20 8.57 0.31 -13.48
CA SER A 20 8.96 -0.45 -12.28
C SER A 20 9.56 0.44 -11.21
N ASN A 21 10.56 1.26 -11.57
CA ASN A 21 11.21 2.16 -10.62
C ASN A 21 10.24 3.22 -10.06
N THR A 22 9.33 3.75 -10.89
CA THR A 22 8.35 4.76 -10.46
C THR A 22 7.37 4.17 -9.45
N VAL A 23 6.82 3.00 -9.74
CA VAL A 23 5.87 2.29 -8.87
C VAL A 23 6.55 1.92 -7.55
N TYR A 24 7.74 1.32 -7.62
CA TYR A 24 8.52 0.94 -6.44
C TYR A 24 8.85 2.14 -5.55
N ARG A 25 9.40 3.23 -6.12
CA ARG A 25 9.77 4.44 -5.37
C ARG A 25 8.56 5.13 -4.74
N LEU A 26 7.40 5.06 -5.39
CA LEU A 26 6.16 5.56 -4.80
C LEU A 26 5.71 4.68 -3.64
N ALA A 27 5.70 3.35 -3.82
CA ALA A 27 5.32 2.40 -2.78
C ALA A 27 6.23 2.52 -1.55
N ILE A 28 7.56 2.50 -1.71
CA ILE A 28 8.53 2.64 -0.60
C ILE A 28 8.39 3.98 0.11
N SER A 29 8.11 5.07 -0.62
CA SER A 29 7.89 6.39 -0.02
C SER A 29 6.64 6.40 0.88
N ARG A 30 5.62 5.61 0.53
CA ARG A 30 4.37 5.50 1.29
C ARG A 30 4.45 4.52 2.46
N THR A 31 5.00 3.32 2.23
CA THR A 31 5.01 2.24 3.24
C THR A 31 6.18 2.33 4.20
N LYS A 32 7.30 2.93 3.80
CA LYS A 32 8.57 2.93 4.53
C LYS A 32 9.08 1.51 4.86
N SER A 33 8.65 0.52 4.09
CA SER A 33 8.93 -0.90 4.28
C SER A 33 9.26 -1.52 2.94
N VAL A 34 10.44 -2.13 2.82
CA VAL A 34 10.92 -2.76 1.58
C VAL A 34 9.99 -3.91 1.18
N HIS A 35 9.69 -4.79 2.12
CA HIS A 35 8.78 -5.92 1.92
C HIS A 35 7.41 -5.47 1.40
N ASP A 36 6.79 -4.48 2.06
CA ASP A 36 5.47 -4.00 1.66
C ASP A 36 5.51 -3.26 0.33
N ALA A 37 6.60 -2.56 0.03
CA ALA A 37 6.78 -1.87 -1.24
C ALA A 37 6.89 -2.85 -2.41
N GLU A 38 7.64 -3.94 -2.22
CA GLU A 38 7.76 -5.02 -3.22
C GLU A 38 6.41 -5.71 -3.45
N ASP A 39 5.68 -6.05 -2.39
CA ASP A 39 4.35 -6.68 -2.51
C ASP A 39 3.35 -5.76 -3.22
N ILE A 40 3.30 -4.46 -2.87
CA ILE A 40 2.45 -3.50 -3.56
C ILE A 40 2.83 -3.38 -5.03
N MET A 41 4.13 -3.27 -5.35
CA MET A 41 4.60 -3.17 -6.73
C MET A 41 4.17 -4.38 -7.55
N GLN A 42 4.37 -5.59 -7.01
CA GLN A 42 3.94 -6.83 -7.67
C GLN A 42 2.43 -6.83 -7.90
N ASN A 43 1.63 -6.49 -6.89
CA ASN A 43 0.18 -6.40 -7.01
C ASN A 43 -0.29 -5.36 -8.05
N VAL A 44 0.39 -4.22 -8.17
CA VAL A 44 0.11 -3.22 -9.21
C VAL A 44 0.29 -3.81 -10.59
N PHE A 45 1.42 -4.48 -10.86
CA PHE A 45 1.70 -5.04 -12.18
C PHE A 45 0.86 -6.27 -12.51
N ILE A 46 0.53 -7.13 -11.53
CA ILE A 46 -0.43 -8.22 -11.73
C ILE A 46 -1.80 -7.66 -12.13
N LYS A 47 -2.27 -6.61 -11.45
CA LYS A 47 -3.52 -5.93 -11.81
C LYS A 47 -3.45 -5.28 -13.19
N PHE A 48 -2.30 -4.72 -13.58
CA PHE A 48 -2.09 -4.18 -14.91
C PHE A 48 -2.18 -5.26 -15.99
N ILE A 49 -1.48 -6.39 -15.82
CA ILE A 49 -1.49 -7.53 -16.75
C ILE A 49 -2.91 -8.06 -16.94
N ASN A 50 -3.72 -8.09 -15.88
CA ASN A 50 -5.08 -8.63 -15.91
C ASN A 50 -6.16 -7.60 -16.25
N CYS A 51 -5.84 -6.32 -16.44
CA CYS A 51 -6.84 -5.31 -16.73
C CYS A 51 -7.28 -5.31 -18.20
N ASN A 52 -8.57 -5.08 -18.43
CA ASN A 52 -9.16 -4.92 -19.77
C ASN A 52 -9.40 -3.44 -20.11
N ILE A 53 -8.48 -2.56 -19.72
CA ILE A 53 -8.59 -1.12 -19.94
C ILE A 53 -7.92 -0.76 -21.27
N ASN A 54 -8.63 0.00 -22.10
CA ASN A 54 -8.07 0.60 -23.31
C ASN A 54 -7.31 1.88 -22.92
N PHE A 55 -5.99 1.78 -22.84
CA PHE A 55 -5.16 2.94 -22.57
C PHE A 55 -4.91 3.74 -23.84
N GLU A 56 -5.07 5.06 -23.74
CA GLU A 56 -4.91 6.00 -24.87
C GLU A 56 -3.47 6.48 -25.02
N SER A 57 -2.66 6.38 -23.97
CA SER A 57 -1.26 6.82 -23.97
C SER A 57 -0.46 6.23 -22.80
N TYR A 58 0.88 6.31 -22.90
CA TYR A 58 1.77 6.02 -21.79
C TYR A 58 1.51 6.90 -20.56
N ASN A 59 1.04 8.13 -20.75
CA ASN A 59 0.66 9.02 -19.65
C ASN A 59 -0.61 8.53 -18.95
N HIS A 60 -1.59 8.02 -19.70
CA HIS A 60 -2.78 7.39 -19.12
C HIS A 60 -2.38 6.15 -18.30
N ILE A 61 -1.52 5.28 -18.84
CA ILE A 61 -0.98 4.12 -18.09
C ILE A 61 -0.27 4.58 -16.81
N LYS A 62 0.62 5.56 -16.91
CA LYS A 62 1.36 6.09 -15.76
C LYS A 62 0.41 6.62 -14.67
N ALA A 63 -0.60 7.41 -15.06
CA ALA A 63 -1.60 7.93 -14.12
C ALA A 63 -2.38 6.79 -13.44
N TRP A 64 -2.75 5.77 -14.21
CA TRP A 64 -3.42 4.59 -13.68
C TRP A 64 -2.55 3.81 -12.68
N LEU A 65 -1.28 3.56 -13.00
CA LEU A 65 -0.32 2.87 -12.12
C LEU A 65 -0.10 3.65 -10.82
N ILE A 66 0.10 4.97 -10.91
CA ILE A 66 0.26 5.84 -9.74
C ILE A 66 -0.97 5.78 -8.84
N LYS A 67 -2.17 5.95 -9.42
CA LYS A 67 -3.44 5.89 -8.69
C LYS A 67 -3.62 4.55 -7.98
N LEU A 68 -3.34 3.45 -8.68
CA LEU A 68 -3.45 2.11 -8.11
C LEU A 68 -2.45 1.89 -6.97
N THR A 69 -1.20 2.32 -7.14
CA THR A 69 -0.15 2.24 -6.11
C THR A 69 -0.56 2.99 -4.85
N ILE A 70 -1.09 4.20 -5.00
CA ILE A 70 -1.59 5.01 -3.86
C ILE A 70 -2.73 4.28 -3.15
N ASN A 71 -3.69 3.74 -3.90
CA ASN A 71 -4.84 3.05 -3.33
C ASN A 71 -4.44 1.79 -2.55
N LEU A 72 -3.54 0.97 -3.11
CA LEU A 72 -3.04 -0.23 -2.44
C LEU A 72 -2.24 0.12 -1.18
N SER A 73 -1.37 1.13 -1.27
CA SER A 73 -0.60 1.62 -0.11
C SER A 73 -1.53 2.12 1.00
N LYS A 74 -2.58 2.87 0.64
CA LYS A 74 -3.57 3.36 1.60
C LYS A 74 -4.30 2.19 2.27
N ASN A 75 -4.79 1.22 1.50
CA ASN A 75 -5.50 0.06 2.04
C ASN A 75 -4.63 -0.73 3.02
N LEU A 76 -3.36 -0.97 2.68
CA LEU A 76 -2.41 -1.62 3.57
C LEU A 76 -2.26 -0.86 4.89
N LEU A 77 -1.95 0.44 4.83
CA LEU A 77 -1.71 1.26 6.02
C LEU A 77 -2.96 1.39 6.91
N THR A 78 -4.14 1.55 6.31
CA THR A 78 -5.41 1.59 7.03
C THR A 78 -5.69 0.25 7.71
N SER A 79 -5.45 -0.87 7.03
CA SER A 79 -5.63 -2.19 7.65
C SER A 79 -4.63 -2.44 8.79
N ALA A 80 -3.39 -1.97 8.65
CA ALA A 80 -2.37 -2.07 9.68
C ALA A 80 -2.70 -1.20 10.91
N TRP A 81 -3.27 0.00 10.69
CA TRP A 81 -3.76 0.86 11.77
C TRP A 81 -4.86 0.18 12.58
N PHE A 82 -5.92 -0.31 11.91
CA PHE A 82 -7.02 -0.99 12.61
C PHE A 82 -6.60 -2.27 13.34
N LYS A 83 -5.54 -2.96 12.88
CA LYS A 83 -4.97 -4.11 13.60
C LYS A 83 -4.14 -3.71 14.82
N LYS A 84 -3.55 -2.52 14.82
CA LYS A 84 -2.70 -2.01 15.91
C LYS A 84 -3.47 -1.20 16.95
N THR A 85 -4.66 -0.72 16.63
CA THR A 85 -5.50 0.06 17.53
C THR A 85 -6.62 -0.81 18.09
N THR A 86 -6.54 -1.16 19.37
CA THR A 86 -7.68 -1.64 20.15
C THR A 86 -8.46 -0.44 20.68
N ALA A 87 -9.79 -0.53 20.76
CA ALA A 87 -10.58 0.48 21.47
C ALA A 87 -10.12 0.57 22.93
N LEU A 88 -10.05 1.77 23.50
CA LEU A 88 -9.90 1.90 24.95
C LEU A 88 -11.15 1.30 25.59
N ASP A 89 -10.97 0.32 26.46
CA ASP A 89 -12.04 -0.16 27.32
C ASP A 89 -12.34 0.95 28.33
N GLU A 90 -13.57 1.47 28.31
CA GLU A 90 -14.04 2.47 29.28
C GLU A 90 -14.08 1.91 30.72
N ASN A 91 -13.93 0.58 30.90
CA ASN A 91 -13.83 -0.10 32.18
C ASN A 91 -12.39 -0.38 32.63
N ILE A 92 -11.40 0.40 32.18
CA ILE A 92 -10.08 0.38 32.84
C ILE A 92 -10.26 0.98 34.24
N VAL A 93 -10.56 0.11 35.21
CA VAL A 93 -10.49 0.43 36.63
C VAL A 93 -9.01 0.64 36.94
N ALA A 94 -8.60 1.89 37.12
CA ALA A 94 -7.30 2.21 37.66
C ALA A 94 -7.21 1.57 39.06
N VAL A 95 -6.50 0.44 39.18
CA VAL A 95 -6.20 -0.16 40.49
C VAL A 95 -5.15 0.73 41.14
N ILE A 96 -5.62 1.73 41.87
CA ILE A 96 -4.78 2.47 42.82
C ILE A 96 -4.54 1.50 43.97
N LYS A 97 -3.36 0.89 44.04
CA LYS A 97 -2.94 0.15 45.24
C LYS A 97 -2.68 1.18 46.34
N GLU A 98 -3.67 1.43 47.18
CA GLU A 98 -3.40 2.02 48.49
C GLU A 98 -2.67 0.99 49.34
N GLU A 99 -1.39 1.23 49.58
CA GLU A 99 -0.59 0.45 50.52
C GLU A 99 -1.11 0.77 51.92
N TYR A 100 -1.94 -0.14 52.47
CA TYR A 100 -2.43 -0.06 53.84
C TYR A 100 -1.25 -0.15 54.81
N ILE A 101 -0.92 0.98 55.44
CA ILE A 101 0.02 1.03 56.56
C ILE A 101 -0.81 0.91 57.84
N PRO A 102 -0.78 -0.24 58.55
CA PRO A 102 -1.50 -0.38 59.80
C PRO A 102 -1.01 0.63 60.85
N PRO A 103 -1.90 1.14 61.72
CA PRO A 103 -1.50 2.03 62.79
C PRO A 103 -0.50 1.33 63.71
N LYS A 104 0.65 1.98 63.94
CA LYS A 104 1.62 1.54 64.93
C LYS A 104 1.02 1.73 66.32
N VAL A 105 0.78 0.61 67.01
CA VAL A 105 0.50 0.55 68.45
C VAL A 105 1.70 0.97 69.27
#